data_AF-A0A7X6UHV0-F1
#
_entry.id   AF-A0A7X6UHV0-F1
#
_cell.length_a   1.000
_cell.length_b   1.000
_cell.length_c   1.000
_cell.angle_alpha   90.00
_cell.angle_beta   90.00
_cell.angle_gamma   90.00
#
_symmetry.space_group_name_H-M   'P 1'
#
loop_
_entity.id
_entity.type
_entity.pdbx_description
1 polymer ?
#
loop_
_entity_poly.entity_id
_entity_poly.type
_entity_poly.pdbx_seq_one_letter_code
_entity_poly.pdbx_strand_id
1 'polypeptide(L)'
;GEYMAVESFNSFIFKSEDDNVKNCFKDVQQQHRQNINNLASYIQDIGGQPQENLGMKGKMAEIKLNMKLGAKVDAARIIEKAIEGETKGVNMAEKVLRGNLDDKSRDIAGEILKNDRNSIEKLKELM
;
A
#
# COMPACT_ATOMS: atom_id res chain seq x y z
N GLY A 1 5.58 1.71 4.16
CA GLY A 1 5.02 1.00 2.98
C GLY A 1 4.03 1.89 2.30
N GLU A 2 3.09 2.42 3.07
CA GLU A 2 1.91 3.17 2.64
C GLU A 2 2.10 4.14 1.46
N TYR A 3 3.02 5.12 1.52
CA TYR A 3 3.20 6.06 0.39
C TYR A 3 3.57 5.34 -0.92
N MET A 4 4.37 4.27 -0.88
CA MET A 4 4.68 3.48 -2.08
C MET A 4 3.45 2.72 -2.59
N ALA A 5 2.61 2.22 -1.68
CA ALA A 5 1.37 1.54 -2.05
C ALA A 5 0.40 2.53 -2.72
N VAL A 6 0.16 3.70 -2.11
CA VAL A 6 -0.69 4.76 -2.68
C VAL A 6 -0.33 5.06 -4.13
N GLU A 7 0.96 5.26 -4.39
CA GLU A 7 1.42 5.60 -5.73
C GLU A 7 1.45 4.42 -6.71
N SER A 8 1.67 3.20 -6.21
CA SER A 8 1.51 1.99 -7.03
C SER A 8 0.05 1.87 -7.48
N PHE A 9 -0.91 2.06 -6.57
CA PHE A 9 -2.33 2.09 -6.91
C PHE A 9 -2.72 3.27 -7.82
N ASN A 10 -2.11 4.45 -7.70
CA ASN A 10 -2.29 5.54 -8.69
C ASN A 10 -1.96 5.04 -10.11
N SER A 11 -0.85 4.31 -10.24
CA SER A 11 -0.39 3.78 -11.52
C SER A 11 -1.28 2.64 -12.02
N PHE A 12 -1.79 1.78 -11.12
CA PHE A 12 -2.73 0.71 -11.45
C PHE A 12 -4.09 1.25 -11.91
N ILE A 13 -4.65 2.23 -11.19
CA ILE A 13 -5.92 2.88 -11.54
C ILE A 13 -5.83 3.56 -12.92
N PHE A 14 -4.72 4.25 -13.20
CA PHE A 14 -4.52 4.91 -14.49
C PHE A 14 -4.45 3.92 -15.67
N LYS A 15 -3.93 2.71 -15.44
CA LYS A 15 -3.72 1.69 -16.49
C LYS A 15 -4.87 0.71 -16.64
N SER A 16 -5.70 0.56 -15.62
CA SER A 16 -6.89 -0.31 -15.70
C SER A 16 -7.90 0.33 -16.63
N GLU A 17 -8.53 -0.46 -17.49
CA GLU A 17 -9.70 -0.03 -18.28
C GLU A 17 -11.01 -0.44 -17.58
N ASP A 18 -11.00 -1.56 -16.86
CA ASP A 18 -12.14 -2.11 -16.12
C ASP A 18 -12.49 -1.25 -14.89
N ASP A 19 -13.76 -0.85 -14.79
CA ASP A 19 -14.27 0.04 -13.73
C ASP A 19 -14.44 -0.67 -12.38
N ASN A 20 -14.76 -1.97 -12.36
CA ASN A 20 -14.80 -2.75 -11.12
C ASN A 20 -13.40 -2.85 -10.51
N VAL A 21 -12.40 -3.14 -11.35
CA VAL A 21 -10.99 -3.17 -10.93
C VAL A 21 -10.52 -1.80 -10.44
N LYS A 22 -10.85 -0.72 -11.16
CA LYS A 22 -10.53 0.65 -10.72
C LYS A 22 -11.15 0.98 -9.37
N ASN A 23 -12.40 0.60 -9.14
CA ASN A 23 -13.09 0.92 -7.89
C ASN A 23 -12.46 0.16 -6.71
N CYS A 24 -12.16 -1.12 -6.86
CA CYS A 24 -11.43 -1.87 -5.85
C CYS A 24 -10.04 -1.26 -5.58
N PHE A 25 -9.30 -0.87 -6.62
CA PHE A 25 -8.00 -0.20 -6.45
C PHE A 25 -8.10 1.15 -5.74
N LYS A 26 -9.16 1.93 -5.99
CA LYS A 26 -9.41 3.19 -5.25
C LYS A 26 -9.68 2.91 -3.78
N ASP A 27 -10.45 1.88 -3.46
CA ASP A 27 -10.76 1.49 -2.08
C ASP A 27 -9.49 1.08 -1.33
N VAL A 28 -8.64 0.25 -1.94
CA VAL A 28 -7.36 -0.15 -1.35
C VAL A 28 -6.41 1.06 -1.21
N GLN A 29 -6.35 1.93 -2.22
CA GLN A 29 -5.55 3.16 -2.12
C GLN A 29 -6.02 4.05 -0.96
N GLN A 30 -7.32 4.24 -0.80
CA GLN A 30 -7.89 5.08 0.25
C GLN A 30 -7.52 4.54 1.64
N GLN A 31 -7.50 3.23 1.81
CA GLN A 31 -7.04 2.58 3.02
C GLN A 31 -5.58 2.93 3.34
N HIS A 32 -4.66 2.88 2.37
CA HIS A 32 -3.26 3.30 2.61
C HIS A 32 -3.15 4.79 2.97
N ARG A 33 -3.99 5.66 2.39
CA ARG A 33 -4.02 7.09 2.78
C ARG A 33 -4.47 7.27 4.23
N GLN A 34 -5.44 6.48 4.68
CA GLN A 34 -5.85 6.48 6.09
C GLN A 34 -4.72 5.98 7.00
N ASN A 35 -4.04 4.89 6.63
CA ASN A 35 -2.88 4.38 7.36
C ASN A 35 -1.76 5.44 7.47
N ILE A 36 -1.48 6.20 6.41
CA ILE A 36 -0.52 7.32 6.42
C ILE A 36 -0.90 8.33 7.50
N ASN A 37 -2.16 8.77 7.50
CA ASN A 37 -2.64 9.77 8.44
C ASN A 37 -2.53 9.26 9.88
N ASN A 38 -2.99 8.03 10.15
CA ASN A 38 -2.93 7.42 11.47
C ASN A 38 -1.49 7.30 11.98
N LEU A 39 -0.56 6.85 11.12
CA LEU A 39 0.86 6.76 11.45
C LEU A 39 1.47 8.14 11.70
N ALA A 40 1.20 9.12 10.84
CA ALA A 40 1.75 10.45 10.96
C ALA A 40 1.29 11.14 12.26
N SER A 41 -0.01 11.06 12.56
CA SER A 41 -0.58 11.57 13.82
C SER A 41 0.05 10.89 15.02
N TYR A 42 0.18 9.56 15.01
CA TYR A 42 0.79 8.86 16.13
C TYR A 42 2.27 9.21 16.34
N ILE A 43 3.05 9.30 15.25
CA ILE A 43 4.46 9.71 15.33
C ILE A 43 4.58 11.10 15.96
N GLN A 44 3.68 12.02 15.63
CA GLN A 44 3.64 13.36 16.23
C GLN A 44 3.22 13.34 17.70
N ASP A 45 2.23 12.52 18.07
CA ASP A 45 1.76 12.37 19.46
C ASP A 45 2.88 11.93 20.41
N ILE A 46 3.81 11.12 19.93
CA ILE A 46 4.98 10.66 20.72
C ILE A 46 6.20 11.59 20.60
N GLY A 47 6.01 12.80 20.04
CA GLY A 47 7.07 13.81 19.89
C GLY A 47 8.03 13.57 18.72
N GLY A 48 7.73 12.60 17.86
CA GLY A 48 8.47 12.35 16.64
C GLY A 48 8.06 13.27 15.48
N GLN A 49 8.86 13.23 14.41
CA GLN A 49 8.54 13.95 13.18
C GLN A 49 8.36 12.93 12.03
N PRO A 50 7.15 12.81 11.44
CA PRO A 50 6.94 11.92 10.30
C PRO A 50 7.79 12.41 9.13
N GLN A 51 8.63 11.53 8.60
CA GLN A 51 9.52 11.85 7.49
C GLN A 51 8.94 11.34 6.17
N GLU A 52 8.39 12.27 5.39
CA GLU A 52 8.11 12.08 3.97
C GLU A 52 9.40 12.35 3.15
N ASN A 53 10.43 11.54 3.33
CA ASN A 53 11.73 11.87 2.75
C ASN A 53 11.69 11.90 1.20
N LEU A 54 12.35 12.92 0.62
CA LEU A 54 12.57 13.10 -0.83
C LEU A 54 13.15 11.86 -1.52
N GLY A 55 13.88 10.99 -0.78
CA GLY A 55 14.36 9.70 -1.28
C GLY A 55 13.24 8.73 -1.68
N MET A 56 12.03 8.87 -1.12
CA MET A 56 10.85 8.16 -1.62
C MET A 56 10.49 8.61 -3.04
N LYS A 57 10.65 9.89 -3.40
CA LYS A 57 10.40 10.37 -4.77
C LYS A 57 11.33 9.68 -5.80
N GLY A 58 12.57 9.37 -5.41
CA GLY A 58 13.50 8.60 -6.23
C GLY A 58 13.04 7.16 -6.44
N LYS A 59 12.69 6.45 -5.35
CA LYS A 59 12.06 5.12 -5.42
C LYS A 59 10.75 5.14 -6.20
N MET A 60 10.02 6.26 -6.16
CA MET A 60 8.79 6.44 -6.92
C MET A 60 9.02 6.52 -8.43
N ALA A 61 10.07 7.22 -8.86
CA ALA A 61 10.46 7.23 -10.26
C ALA A 61 10.83 5.83 -10.75
N GLU A 62 11.52 5.05 -9.92
CA GLU A 62 11.89 3.67 -10.21
C GLU A 62 10.66 2.74 -10.28
N ILE A 63 9.69 2.89 -9.36
CA ILE A 63 8.41 2.16 -9.43
C ILE A 63 7.68 2.49 -10.74
N LYS A 64 7.55 3.77 -11.12
CA LYS A 64 6.93 4.16 -12.39
C LYS A 64 7.64 3.56 -13.61
N LEU A 65 8.98 3.50 -13.59
CA LEU A 65 9.80 2.89 -14.64
C LEU A 65 9.64 1.36 -14.70
N ASN A 66 9.65 0.69 -13.55
CA ASN A 66 9.50 -0.76 -13.44
C ASN A 66 8.07 -1.23 -13.71
N MET A 67 7.10 -0.36 -13.45
CA MET A 67 5.72 -0.52 -13.88
C MET A 67 5.53 -0.16 -15.36
N LYS A 68 6.56 -0.14 -16.23
CA LYS A 68 6.40 -0.17 -17.70
C LYS A 68 5.77 -1.49 -18.18
N LEU A 69 4.58 -1.72 -17.67
CA LEU A 69 3.45 -2.43 -18.22
C LEU A 69 3.18 -1.79 -19.60
N GLY A 70 3.32 -2.57 -20.68
CA GLY A 70 3.13 -2.09 -22.06
C GLY A 70 1.72 -1.51 -22.30
N ALA A 71 1.49 -0.93 -23.47
CA ALA A 71 0.30 -0.12 -23.78
C ALA A 71 -1.08 -0.82 -23.65
N LYS A 72 -1.11 -2.14 -23.42
CA LYS A 72 -2.28 -2.89 -22.98
C LYS A 72 -1.81 -3.94 -21.99
N VAL A 73 -2.18 -3.79 -20.73
CA VAL A 73 -1.92 -4.83 -19.73
C VAL A 73 -3.22 -5.46 -19.35
N ASP A 74 -3.23 -6.79 -19.46
CA ASP A 74 -4.27 -7.65 -18.98
C ASP A 74 -4.62 -7.30 -17.53
N ALA A 75 -5.91 -7.06 -17.26
CA ALA A 75 -6.40 -6.70 -15.93
C ALA A 75 -5.91 -7.71 -14.88
N ALA A 76 -5.87 -9.00 -15.24
CA ALA A 76 -5.35 -10.07 -14.39
C ALA A 76 -3.91 -9.80 -13.92
N ARG A 77 -3.02 -9.36 -14.84
CA ARG A 77 -1.62 -9.06 -14.51
C ARG A 77 -1.47 -7.83 -13.61
N ILE A 78 -2.35 -6.84 -13.74
CA ILE A 78 -2.34 -5.67 -12.84
C ILE A 78 -2.81 -6.08 -11.44
N ILE A 79 -3.85 -6.90 -11.36
CA ILE A 79 -4.38 -7.44 -10.10
C ILE A 79 -3.31 -8.30 -9.40
N GLU A 80 -2.64 -9.22 -10.12
CA GLU A 80 -1.53 -10.01 -9.58
C GLU A 80 -0.42 -9.13 -8.99
N LYS A 81 -0.05 -8.05 -9.70
CA LYS A 81 0.97 -7.11 -9.21
C LYS A 81 0.52 -6.35 -7.98
N ALA A 82 -0.76 -6.01 -7.86
CA ALA A 82 -1.32 -5.43 -6.65
C ALA A 82 -1.25 -6.43 -5.48
N ILE A 83 -1.67 -7.68 -5.69
CA ILE A 83 -1.61 -8.75 -4.67
C ILE A 83 -0.16 -9.01 -4.22
N GLU A 84 0.80 -9.07 -5.14
CA GLU A 84 2.22 -9.19 -4.82
C GLU A 84 2.72 -8.03 -3.94
N GLY A 85 2.27 -6.80 -4.24
CA GLY A 85 2.60 -5.59 -3.49
C GLY A 85 2.07 -5.65 -2.06
N GLU A 86 0.79 -5.92 -1.91
CA GLU A 86 0.13 -6.06 -0.60
C GLU A 86 0.74 -7.20 0.22
N THR A 87 1.04 -8.34 -0.42
CA THR A 87 1.70 -9.47 0.26
C THR A 87 3.07 -9.09 0.82
N LYS A 88 3.82 -8.25 0.09
CA LYS A 88 5.08 -7.69 0.62
C LYS A 88 4.83 -6.74 1.79
N GLY A 89 3.77 -5.93 1.74
CA GLY A 89 3.30 -5.08 2.84
C GLY A 89 3.03 -5.88 4.11
N VAL A 90 2.18 -6.91 4.01
CA VAL A 90 1.86 -7.87 5.08
C VAL A 90 3.13 -8.47 5.69
N ASN A 91 4.03 -9.00 4.87
CA ASN A 91 5.28 -9.59 5.34
C ASN A 91 6.18 -8.61 6.10
N MET A 92 6.16 -7.33 5.71
CA MET A 92 6.91 -6.28 6.40
C MET A 92 6.24 -5.88 7.72
N ALA A 93 4.91 -5.74 7.74
CA ALA A 93 4.15 -5.45 8.95
C ALA A 93 4.29 -6.57 9.99
N GLU A 94 4.28 -7.84 9.57
CA GLU A 94 4.54 -8.98 10.46
C GLU A 94 5.94 -8.95 11.07
N LYS A 95 6.96 -8.57 10.29
CA LYS A 95 8.33 -8.40 10.81
C LYS A 95 8.39 -7.28 11.85
N VAL A 96 7.69 -6.18 11.62
CA VAL A 96 7.59 -5.05 12.57
C VAL A 96 6.92 -5.50 13.87
N LEU A 97 5.81 -6.23 13.79
CA LEU A 97 5.07 -6.74 14.95
C LEU A 97 5.86 -7.74 15.80
N ARG A 98 6.78 -8.50 15.20
CA ARG A 98 7.70 -9.41 15.92
C ARG A 98 8.85 -8.66 16.63
N GLY A 99 9.04 -7.38 16.33
CA GLY A 99 10.03 -6.53 16.97
C GLY A 99 9.60 -6.05 18.36
N ASN A 100 10.45 -5.23 18.97
CA ASN A 100 10.13 -4.58 20.24
C ASN A 100 9.28 -3.33 19.97
N LEU A 101 7.98 -3.40 20.31
CA LEU A 101 7.01 -2.33 20.18
C LEU A 101 6.33 -2.11 21.54
N ASP A 102 6.08 -0.86 21.89
CA ASP A 102 5.08 -0.54 22.91
C ASP A 102 3.67 -0.95 22.44
N ASP A 103 2.73 -1.00 23.37
CA ASP A 103 1.39 -1.53 23.10
C ASP A 103 0.64 -0.71 22.04
N LYS A 104 0.76 0.63 22.07
CA LYS A 104 0.07 1.49 21.09
C LYS A 104 0.69 1.37 19.71
N SER A 105 2.01 1.27 19.61
CA SER A 105 2.69 0.98 18.34
C SER A 105 2.30 -0.40 17.79
N ARG A 106 2.12 -1.40 18.66
CA ARG A 106 1.68 -2.75 18.26
C ARG A 106 0.24 -2.73 17.75
N ASP A 107 -0.66 -2.00 18.39
CA ASP A 107 -2.06 -1.87 17.96
C ASP A 107 -2.15 -1.25 16.56
N ILE A 108 -1.41 -0.15 16.32
CA ILE A 108 -1.41 0.53 15.01
C ILE A 108 -0.83 -0.38 13.92
N ALA A 109 0.30 -1.05 14.19
CA ALA A 109 0.87 -2.01 13.24
C ALA A 109 -0.06 -3.20 12.98
N GLY A 110 -0.81 -3.63 13.99
CA GLY A 110 -1.82 -4.69 13.89
C GLY A 110 -3.02 -4.27 13.03
N GLU A 111 -3.49 -3.02 13.17
CA GLU A 111 -4.55 -2.46 12.35
C GLU A 111 -4.12 -2.40 10.87
N ILE A 112 -2.90 -1.91 10.60
CA ILE A 112 -2.34 -1.88 9.23
C ILE A 112 -2.25 -3.29 8.65
N LEU A 113 -1.73 -4.25 9.41
CA LEU A 113 -1.64 -5.65 8.97
C LEU A 113 -3.02 -6.24 8.63
N LYS A 114 -4.04 -5.95 9.44
CA LYS A 114 -5.41 -6.39 9.19
C LYS A 114 -5.97 -5.76 7.92
N ASN A 115 -5.73 -4.47 7.74
CA ASN A 115 -6.13 -3.70 6.58
C ASN A 115 -5.49 -4.27 5.30
N ASP A 116 -4.18 -4.49 5.27
CA ASP A 116 -3.47 -5.05 4.11
C ASP A 116 -3.95 -6.47 3.76
N ARG A 117 -4.24 -7.32 4.77
CA ARG A 117 -4.85 -8.64 4.53
C ARG A 117 -6.23 -8.54 3.90
N ASN A 118 -7.06 -7.60 4.36
CA ASN A 118 -8.37 -7.36 3.75
C ASN A 118 -8.25 -6.85 2.31
N SER A 119 -7.25 -6.02 2.00
CA SER A 119 -6.95 -5.59 0.62
C SER A 119 -6.66 -6.78 -0.27
N ILE A 120 -5.85 -7.74 0.18
CA ILE A 120 -5.52 -8.95 -0.58
C ILE A 120 -6.78 -9.74 -0.92
N GLU A 121 -7.69 -9.92 0.05
CA GLU A 121 -8.93 -10.67 -0.20
C GLU A 121 -9.83 -9.94 -1.21
N LYS A 122 -10.00 -8.61 -1.09
CA LYS A 122 -10.73 -7.81 -2.10
C LYS A 122 -10.13 -7.90 -3.49
N LEU A 123 -8.80 -7.97 -3.59
CA LEU A 123 -8.10 -8.08 -4.87
C LEU A 123 -8.27 -9.47 -5.48
N LYS A 124 -8.29 -10.53 -4.66
CA LYS A 124 -8.54 -11.90 -5.13
C LYS A 124 -9.96 -12.11 -5.64
N GLU A 125 -10.94 -11.40 -5.09
CA GLU A 125 -12.34 -11.44 -5.56
C GLU A 125 -12.51 -10.90 -7.00
N LEU A 126 -11.51 -10.20 -7.54
CA LEU A 126 -11.49 -9.71 -8.93
C LEU A 126 -10.95 -10.74 -9.94
N MET A 127 -10.42 -11.88 -9.48
CA MET A 127 -9.87 -12.95 -10.32
C MET A 127 -10.89 -14.07 -10.53
#